data_AF-A0A9W8IQM2-F1
#
_entry.id   AF-A0A9W8IQM2-F1
#
_cell.length_a   1.000
_cell.length_b   1.000
_cell.length_c   1.000
_cell.angle_alpha   90.00
_cell.angle_beta   90.00
_cell.angle_gamma   90.00
#
_symmetry.space_group_name_H-M   'P 1'
#
loop_
_entity.id
_entity.type
_entity.pdbx_description
1 polymer ?
#
loop_
_entity_poly.entity_id
_entity_poly.type
_entity_poly.pdbx_seq_one_letter_code
_entity_poly.pdbx_strand_id
1 'polypeptide(L)'
;MQHLIECPLDFDSLPVEWEELPLPKLYRHSLEEAVYYLPSFLSDIDGIDDDEVVGFTQNGGWQKINNLLPLLFRSVRYSRDRFDRWITALHYLTDRLKARKSEATAVISVFVDKWENDHKQYKDEQDIENLDSDFSE
;
A
#
# COMPACT_ATOMS: atom_id res chain seq x y z
N MET A 1 -3.66 -0.38 -13.27
CA MET A 1 -4.43 0.24 -12.17
C MET A 1 -5.95 -0.01 -12.23
N GLN A 2 -6.53 -0.10 -13.43
CA GLN A 2 -7.98 -0.28 -13.62
C GLN A 2 -8.61 -1.47 -12.90
N HIS A 3 -7.94 -2.63 -12.84
CA HIS A 3 -8.46 -3.81 -12.12
C HIS A 3 -8.59 -3.64 -10.60
N LEU A 4 -7.83 -2.73 -9.98
CA LEU A 4 -8.00 -2.38 -8.56
C LEU A 4 -9.25 -1.52 -8.35
N ILE A 5 -9.52 -0.62 -9.30
CA ILE A 5 -10.71 0.24 -9.27
C ILE A 5 -11.98 -0.57 -9.55
N GLU A 6 -11.93 -1.51 -10.49
CA GLU A 6 -13.07 -2.33 -10.88
C GLU A 6 -13.25 -3.59 -10.00
N CYS A 7 -12.36 -3.81 -9.03
CA CYS A 7 -12.46 -4.96 -8.13
C CYS A 7 -13.81 -4.93 -7.38
N PRO A 8 -14.67 -5.97 -7.50
CA PRO A 8 -16.00 -6.00 -6.91
C PRO A 8 -15.98 -6.30 -5.40
N LEU A 9 -14.80 -6.21 -4.78
CA LEU A 9 -14.61 -6.43 -3.36
C LEU A 9 -15.19 -5.24 -2.58
N ASP A 10 -15.91 -5.54 -1.49
CA ASP A 10 -16.27 -4.52 -0.52
C ASP A 10 -15.04 -4.22 0.36
N PHE A 11 -14.43 -3.05 0.11
CA PHE A 11 -13.24 -2.59 0.82
C PHE A 11 -13.53 -2.07 2.21
N ASP A 12 -14.79 -1.84 2.58
CA ASP A 12 -15.18 -1.35 3.90
C ASP A 12 -15.42 -2.50 4.89
N SER A 13 -15.59 -3.73 4.36
CA SER A 13 -15.87 -4.95 5.12
C SER A 13 -14.80 -6.02 4.91
N LEU A 14 -13.52 -5.62 4.85
CA LEU A 14 -12.43 -6.56 4.64
C LEU A 14 -12.19 -7.45 5.87
N PRO A 15 -11.86 -8.74 5.66
CA PRO A 15 -11.45 -9.63 6.73
C PRO A 15 -10.10 -9.22 7.32
N VAL A 16 -9.62 -9.99 8.30
CA VAL A 16 -8.31 -9.75 8.93
C VAL A 16 -7.17 -10.40 8.14
N GLU A 17 -7.44 -11.46 7.38
CA GLU A 17 -6.44 -12.24 6.64
C GLU A 17 -6.74 -12.26 5.12
N TRP A 18 -5.68 -12.34 4.29
CA TRP A 18 -5.81 -12.45 2.83
C TRP A 18 -6.56 -13.74 2.43
N GLU A 19 -6.37 -14.82 3.17
CA GLU A 19 -6.98 -16.14 2.98
C GLU A 19 -8.50 -16.14 3.19
N GLU A 20 -9.05 -15.13 3.86
CA GLU A 20 -10.47 -15.00 4.16
C GLU A 20 -11.22 -14.14 3.14
N LEU A 21 -10.51 -13.48 2.22
CA LEU A 21 -11.15 -12.64 1.22
C LEU A 21 -12.17 -13.43 0.39
N PRO A 22 -13.36 -12.86 0.12
CA PRO A 22 -14.43 -13.49 -0.66
C PRO A 22 -14.13 -13.50 -2.16
N LEU A 23 -12.90 -13.83 -2.52
CA LEU A 23 -12.38 -13.93 -3.87
C LEU A 23 -11.82 -15.34 -4.11
N PRO A 24 -11.89 -15.88 -5.33
CA PRO A 24 -11.13 -17.06 -5.71
C PRO A 24 -9.62 -16.89 -5.43
N LYS A 25 -8.95 -17.98 -5.02
CA LYS A 25 -7.54 -17.98 -4.60
C LYS A 25 -6.59 -17.28 -5.60
N LEU A 26 -6.79 -17.51 -6.90
CA LEU A 26 -6.00 -16.86 -7.95
C LEU A 26 -6.14 -15.34 -7.92
N TYR A 27 -7.37 -14.83 -7.78
CA TYR A 27 -7.61 -13.39 -7.73
C TYR A 27 -7.10 -12.74 -6.44
N ARG A 28 -7.09 -13.46 -5.32
CA ARG A 28 -6.45 -12.97 -4.08
C ARG A 28 -4.97 -12.75 -4.30
N HIS A 29 -4.28 -13.74 -4.87
CA HIS A 29 -2.84 -13.64 -5.14
C HIS A 29 -2.56 -12.53 -6.15
N SER A 30 -3.35 -12.40 -7.21
CA SER A 30 -3.21 -11.29 -8.16
C SER A 30 -3.44 -9.93 -7.51
N LEU A 31 -4.40 -9.81 -6.59
CA LEU A 31 -4.68 -8.57 -5.87
C LEU A 31 -3.53 -8.21 -4.91
N GLU A 32 -3.03 -9.20 -4.18
CA GLU A 32 -1.87 -9.07 -3.29
C GLU A 32 -0.64 -8.56 -4.06
N GLU A 33 -0.28 -9.22 -5.17
CA GLU A 33 0.84 -8.82 -6.02
C GLU A 33 0.62 -7.43 -6.64
N ALA A 34 -0.62 -7.11 -7.04
CA ALA A 34 -0.95 -5.80 -7.59
C ALA A 34 -0.74 -4.69 -6.56
N VAL A 35 -1.17 -4.86 -5.30
CA VAL A 35 -0.92 -3.87 -4.22
C VAL A 35 0.57 -3.75 -3.94
N TYR A 36 1.28 -4.87 -3.93
CA TYR A 36 2.70 -4.92 -3.63
C TYR A 36 3.55 -4.18 -4.67
N TYR A 37 3.36 -4.46 -5.96
CA TYR A 37 4.16 -3.85 -7.02
C TYR A 37 3.67 -2.47 -7.45
N LEU A 38 2.51 -2.01 -6.96
CA LEU A 38 1.90 -0.77 -7.43
C LEU A 38 2.84 0.44 -7.35
N PRO A 39 3.49 0.78 -6.21
CA PRO A 39 4.35 1.95 -6.17
C PRO A 39 5.56 1.83 -7.05
N SER A 40 6.18 0.65 -7.12
CA SER A 40 7.32 0.42 -8.01
C SER A 40 6.89 0.66 -9.45
N PHE A 41 5.77 0.09 -9.88
CA PHE A 41 5.20 0.32 -11.20
C PHE A 41 4.93 1.80 -11.46
N LEU A 42 4.35 2.53 -10.50
CA LEU A 42 4.05 3.96 -10.63
C LEU A 42 5.31 4.84 -10.67
N SER A 43 6.31 4.49 -9.87
CA SER A 43 7.57 5.23 -9.72
C SER A 43 8.52 5.00 -10.89
N ASP A 44 8.53 3.79 -11.44
CA ASP A 44 9.43 3.38 -12.49
C ASP A 44 8.80 3.70 -13.86
N ILE A 45 9.62 4.15 -14.81
CA ILE A 45 9.33 4.30 -16.26
C ILE A 45 8.64 5.61 -16.70
N ASP A 46 9.17 6.16 -17.80
CA ASP A 46 8.59 7.11 -18.79
C ASP A 46 7.24 6.64 -19.42
N GLY A 47 6.60 5.59 -18.88
CA GLY A 47 5.54 4.82 -19.56
C GLY A 47 4.16 4.94 -18.95
N ILE A 48 4.05 5.43 -17.71
CA ILE A 48 2.76 5.72 -17.09
C ILE A 48 2.49 7.20 -17.22
N ASP A 49 1.36 7.52 -17.83
CA ASP A 49 0.89 8.89 -17.96
C ASP A 49 0.56 9.45 -16.57
N ASP A 50 1.01 10.68 -16.31
CA ASP A 50 0.63 11.43 -15.11
C ASP A 50 -0.91 11.52 -15.02
N ASP A 51 -1.62 11.53 -16.16
CA ASP A 51 -3.09 11.48 -16.23
C ASP A 51 -3.68 10.16 -15.73
N GLU A 52 -3.00 9.01 -15.92
CA GLU A 52 -3.46 7.73 -15.40
C GLU A 52 -3.36 7.70 -13.87
N VAL A 53 -2.29 8.28 -13.31
CA VAL A 53 -2.11 8.41 -11.85
C VAL A 53 -3.16 9.35 -11.26
N VAL A 54 -3.46 10.45 -11.94
CA VAL A 54 -4.56 11.36 -11.56
C VAL A 54 -5.89 10.62 -11.58
N GLY A 55 -6.18 9.88 -12.65
CA GLY A 55 -7.41 9.09 -12.75
C GLY A 55 -7.52 8.04 -11.64
N PHE A 56 -6.43 7.33 -11.33
CA PHE A 56 -6.40 6.41 -10.19
C PHE A 56 -6.68 7.10 -8.86
N THR A 57 -6.08 8.28 -8.68
CA THR A 57 -6.25 9.09 -7.46
C THR A 57 -7.68 9.58 -7.29
N GLN A 58 -8.27 10.16 -8.33
CA GLN A 58 -9.62 10.71 -8.34
C GLN A 58 -10.70 9.63 -8.17
N ASN A 59 -10.44 8.40 -8.65
CA ASN A 59 -11.35 7.27 -8.51
C ASN A 59 -11.20 6.52 -7.17
N GLY A 60 -10.55 7.12 -6.18
CA GLY A 60 -10.41 6.54 -4.84
C GLY A 60 -9.46 5.34 -4.78
N GLY A 61 -8.55 5.18 -5.75
CA GLY A 61 -7.60 4.08 -5.80
C GLY A 61 -6.77 3.97 -4.51
N TRP A 62 -6.27 5.11 -4.01
CA TRP A 62 -5.51 5.16 -2.75
C TRP A 62 -6.32 4.71 -1.53
N GLN A 63 -7.62 5.00 -1.48
CA GLN A 63 -8.48 4.53 -0.39
C GLN A 63 -8.62 3.00 -0.41
N LYS A 64 -8.72 2.40 -1.60
CA LYS A 64 -8.75 0.93 -1.73
C LYS A 64 -7.43 0.30 -1.28
N ILE A 65 -6.30 0.90 -1.67
CA ILE A 65 -4.98 0.47 -1.19
C ILE A 65 -4.86 0.63 0.32
N ASN A 66 -5.33 1.75 0.87
CA ASN A 66 -5.33 2.00 2.30
C ASN A 66 -6.04 0.89 3.10
N ASN A 67 -7.12 0.32 2.55
CA ASN A 67 -7.86 -0.74 3.23
C ASN A 67 -7.18 -2.11 3.07
N LEU A 68 -6.42 -2.33 1.99
CA LEU A 68 -5.69 -3.59 1.75
C LEU A 68 -4.32 -3.66 2.43
N LEU A 69 -3.68 -2.53 2.70
CA LEU A 69 -2.33 -2.51 3.28
C LEU A 69 -2.23 -3.17 4.68
N PRO A 70 -3.18 -3.02 5.61
CA PRO A 70 -3.14 -3.74 6.88
C PRO A 70 -3.07 -5.26 6.69
N LEU A 71 -3.80 -5.80 5.72
CA LEU A 71 -3.76 -7.22 5.37
C LEU A 71 -2.36 -7.62 4.89
N LEU A 72 -1.76 -6.78 4.04
CA LEU A 72 -0.42 -6.99 3.49
C LEU A 72 0.63 -7.06 4.61
N PHE A 73 0.62 -6.11 5.54
CA PHE A 73 1.65 -6.03 6.58
C PHE A 73 1.49 -7.03 7.72
N ARG A 74 0.27 -7.53 7.95
CA ARG A 74 0.05 -8.63 8.91
C ARG A 74 0.53 -9.97 8.37
N SER A 75 0.64 -10.12 7.04
CA SER A 75 1.18 -11.33 6.45
C SER A 75 2.69 -11.40 6.68
N VAL A 76 3.15 -12.51 7.26
CA VAL A 76 4.57 -12.85 7.53
C VAL A 76 5.46 -12.73 6.27
N ARG A 77 4.85 -12.68 5.09
CA ARG A 77 5.52 -12.54 3.78
C ARG A 77 6.06 -11.15 3.51
N TYR A 78 5.65 -10.14 4.28
CA TYR A 78 6.05 -8.75 4.06
C TYR A 78 7.07 -8.30 5.10
N SER A 79 8.34 -8.28 4.67
CA SER A 79 9.43 -7.78 5.50
C SER A 79 9.44 -6.25 5.55
N ARG A 80 10.04 -5.71 6.63
CA ARG A 80 10.33 -4.28 6.79
C ARG A 80 10.98 -3.65 5.56
N ASP A 81 12.00 -4.31 4.99
CA ASP A 81 12.71 -3.83 3.80
C ASP A 81 11.79 -3.64 2.59
N ARG A 82 10.73 -4.45 2.48
CA ARG A 82 9.75 -4.32 1.40
C ARG A 82 8.89 -3.08 1.58
N PHE A 83 8.49 -2.77 2.82
CA PHE A 83 7.75 -1.55 3.12
C PHE A 83 8.57 -0.29 2.85
N ASP A 84 9.82 -0.26 3.31
CA ASP A 84 10.69 0.90 3.11
C ASP A 84 10.91 1.18 1.61
N ARG A 85 11.02 0.14 0.77
CA ARG A 85 11.05 0.27 -0.70
C ARG A 85 9.72 0.80 -1.27
N TRP A 86 8.61 0.31 -0.75
CA TRP A 86 7.26 0.70 -1.16
C TRP A 86 7.02 2.20 -0.91
N ILE A 87 7.37 2.69 0.27
CA ILE A 87 7.30 4.12 0.62
C ILE A 87 8.29 4.96 -0.21
N THR A 88 9.53 4.50 -0.38
CA THR A 88 10.53 5.21 -1.20
C THR A 88 10.04 5.42 -2.63
N ALA A 89 9.39 4.42 -3.22
CA ALA A 89 8.81 4.53 -4.57
C ALA A 89 7.68 5.57 -4.63
N LEU A 90 6.83 5.68 -3.60
CA LEU A 90 5.79 6.71 -3.54
C LEU A 90 6.35 8.13 -3.35
N HIS A 91 7.44 8.29 -2.59
CA HIS A 91 8.14 9.58 -2.52
C HIS A 91 8.66 10.00 -3.89
N TYR A 92 9.30 9.09 -4.62
CA TYR A 92 9.77 9.36 -5.97
C TYR A 92 8.64 9.77 -6.92
N LEU A 93 7.51 9.04 -6.86
CA LEU A 93 6.30 9.38 -7.62
C LEU A 93 5.79 10.78 -7.28
N THR A 94 5.74 11.10 -5.99
CA THR A 94 5.28 12.41 -5.49
C THR A 94 6.18 13.53 -6.00
N ASP A 95 7.50 13.38 -5.91
CA ASP A 95 8.47 14.36 -6.41
C ASP A 95 8.34 14.58 -7.92
N ARG A 96 8.10 13.50 -8.68
CA ARG A 96 7.84 13.58 -10.13
C ARG A 96 6.56 14.36 -10.44
N LEU A 97 5.47 14.07 -9.74
CA LEU A 97 4.15 14.68 -9.96
C LEU A 97 4.08 16.14 -9.48
N LYS A 98 4.88 16.51 -8.49
CA LYS A 98 4.84 17.84 -7.84
C LYS A 98 4.92 19.00 -8.82
N ALA A 99 5.65 18.85 -9.92
CA ALA A 99 5.80 19.88 -10.94
C ALA A 99 4.59 20.04 -11.88
N ARG A 100 3.69 19.04 -11.95
CA ARG A 100 2.67 18.93 -13.01
C ARG A 100 1.26 18.69 -12.49
N LYS A 101 1.09 17.94 -11.40
CA LYS A 101 -0.20 17.44 -10.89
C LYS A 101 -0.29 17.64 -9.36
N SER A 102 -0.40 18.89 -8.91
CA SER A 102 -0.35 19.25 -7.49
C SER A 102 -1.45 18.60 -6.64
N GLU A 103 -2.65 18.41 -7.18
CA GLU A 103 -3.76 17.77 -6.46
C GLU A 103 -3.48 16.28 -6.18
N ALA A 104 -3.11 15.51 -7.22
CA ALA A 104 -2.76 14.11 -7.05
C ALA A 104 -1.54 13.94 -6.13
N THR A 105 -0.55 14.82 -6.28
CA THR A 105 0.63 14.88 -5.39
C THR A 105 0.21 15.03 -3.94
N ALA A 106 -0.69 15.98 -3.63
CA ALA A 106 -1.12 16.22 -2.26
C ALA A 106 -1.81 15.00 -1.64
N VAL A 107 -2.66 14.30 -2.41
CA VAL A 107 -3.33 13.08 -1.94
C VAL A 107 -2.32 11.97 -1.65
N ILE A 108 -1.35 11.77 -2.55
CA ILE A 108 -0.31 10.75 -2.40
C ILE A 108 0.59 11.09 -1.20
N SER A 109 0.98 12.35 -1.01
CA SER A 109 1.79 12.77 0.14
C SER A 109 1.09 12.49 1.46
N VAL A 110 -0.19 12.88 1.60
CA VAL A 110 -0.97 12.60 2.82
C VAL A 110 -1.05 11.09 3.09
N PHE A 111 -1.22 10.31 2.02
CA PHE A 111 -1.24 8.86 2.11
C PHE A 111 0.11 8.30 2.56
N VAL A 112 1.23 8.78 2.02
CA VAL A 112 2.59 8.36 2.41
C VAL A 112 2.87 8.72 3.86
N ASP A 113 2.60 9.96 4.26
CA ASP A 113 2.82 10.44 5.64
C ASP A 113 2.06 9.58 6.65
N LYS A 114 0.81 9.21 6.33
CA LYS A 114 0.02 8.32 7.18
C LYS A 114 0.74 6.98 7.38
N TRP A 115 1.15 6.34 6.27
CA TRP A 115 1.71 4.99 6.33
C TRP A 115 3.12 4.95 6.93
N GLU A 116 3.92 6.01 6.79
CA GLU A 116 5.18 6.14 7.52
C GLU A 116 4.96 6.17 9.04
N ASN A 117 3.94 6.90 9.50
CA ASN A 117 3.60 6.96 10.92
C ASN A 117 3.06 5.62 11.43
N ASP A 118 2.11 5.02 10.71
CA ASP A 118 1.53 3.72 11.08
C ASP A 118 2.64 2.64 11.13
N HIS A 119 3.54 2.62 10.16
CA HIS A 119 4.65 1.67 10.14
C HIS A 119 5.66 1.87 11.28
N LYS A 120 5.91 3.12 11.67
CA LYS A 120 6.74 3.41 12.84
C LYS A 120 6.09 2.86 14.12
N GLN A 121 4.78 3.02 14.27
CA GLN A 121 4.05 2.46 15.40
C GLN A 121 4.13 0.92 15.43
N TYR A 122 3.98 0.25 14.29
CA TYR A 122 4.15 -1.21 14.22
C TYR A 122 5.56 -1.69 14.59
N LYS A 123 6.61 -0.89 14.30
CA LYS A 123 7.99 -1.19 14.72
C LYS A 123 8.11 -1.16 16.24
N ASP A 124 7.59 -0.11 16.86
CA ASP A 124 7.68 0.08 18.30
C ASP A 124 6.92 -1.02 19.06
N GLU A 125 5.78 -1.49 18.53
CA GLU A 125 4.99 -2.58 19.13
C GLU A 125 5.69 -3.96 19.02
N GLN A 126 6.29 -4.30 17.87
CA GLN A 126 7.03 -5.57 17.72
C GLN A 126 8.32 -5.62 18.55
N ASP A 127 9.04 -4.51 18.66
CA ASP A 127 10.28 -4.45 19.45
C ASP A 127 9.99 -4.62 20.96
N ILE A 128 8.81 -4.16 21.43
CA ILE A 128 8.34 -4.37 22.81
C ILE A 128 7.95 -5.83 23.07
N GLU A 129 7.18 -6.46 22.18
CA GLU A 129 6.80 -7.87 22.33
C GLU A 129 8.01 -8.83 22.34
N ASN A 130 9.02 -8.54 21.52
CA ASN A 130 10.26 -9.31 21.50
C ASN A 130 11.09 -9.15 22.78
N LEU A 131 11.07 -7.97 23.41
CA LEU A 131 11.74 -7.73 24.68
C LEU A 131 11.07 -8.49 25.84
N ASP A 132 9.74 -8.49 25.92
CA ASP A 132 9.01 -9.20 26.98
C ASP A 132 9.13 -10.74 26.88
N SER A 133 9.34 -11.26 25.67
CA SER A 133 9.63 -12.69 25.44
C SER A 133 11.00 -13.12 25.97
N ASP A 134 12.02 -12.25 25.90
CA ASP A 134 13.40 -12.57 26.31
C ASP A 134 13.60 -12.51 27.84
N PHE A 135 12.68 -11.85 28.58
CA PHE A 135 12.73 -11.76 30.05
C PHE A 135 11.91 -12.83 30.78
N SER A 136 11.32 -13.78 30.06
CA SER A 136 10.45 -14.83 30.61
C SER A 136 11.08 -16.24 30.69
N GLU A 137 12.39 -16.39 30.46
CA GLU A 137 13.15 -17.65 30.69
C GLU A 137 13.70 -17.81 32.12
#